data_AF-A0A6P5JT67-F1
#
_entry.id   AF-A0A6P5JT67-F1
#
_cell.length_a   1.000
_cell.length_b   1.000
_cell.length_c   1.000
_cell.angle_alpha   90.00
_cell.angle_beta   90.00
_cell.angle_gamma   90.00
#
_symmetry.space_group_name_H-M   'P 1'
#
loop_
_entity.id
_entity.type
_entity.pdbx_description
1 polymer ?
#
loop_
_entity_poly.entity_id
_entity_poly.type
_entity_poly.pdbx_seq_one_letter_code
_entity_poly.pdbx_strand_id
1 'polypeptide(L)'
;MAVQRVTIQLVEEEDGDFGSPICFRGQCYHSLQESCLQAGALFLDPCFPAGPPALGYDQLGPNSEKAKGVEWLRPHEFCQNPQFICEDMDRTDVCQGSLGNCWFLAAAASLTLYPRLLYRVVPPRQSFQWGYAGIFHFQLWQFGHWVDVVVDDRLPVRDGKLLFVRSAQRAEFWAPLLEKAYAKGGGLPWFSHRLHGSYEVMRGGHMNEAFVDFTGGVGEVLYLQPDTPVLFSAIRHALAKESLVGATALSDRGEYKTEEGLVKGHAYSITGTHKMSLEFTKVKLLRLRNPWGRVEWSGAWSDSCPRWAALPEEWRDALLVKKEDGEFWMELGDFLKHFDTVQICSLSPEVLGPQPKGGGWHVHTFQGRWVRGFNAGGGQPGSGEAPSVWGGGDGPWDRGGQSGLGETKRPTSPFPPETETFWTNPQFQLTLQDPDEEEAEDDEGGLGGGWGTLGARSGRGGRHPKCTVLLSLVQRNRRRLRARGVTYLAVGFHVFRIPEELLGLQDSPRRRELLAGLLRADRSPFSVRRDVSRRCRLAPGHYLVVPSTAHAGEESDFTLRIFTERQHAATHGLYHHTCQRRTRKKPSRPRSEAPAVTPSQAGRSP
;
A
#
# COMPACT_ATOMS: atom_id res chain seq x y z
N MET A 1 -11.43 -29.80 -26.97
CA MET A 1 -10.82 -28.45 -26.91
C MET A 1 -11.45 -27.73 -25.73
N ALA A 2 -10.66 -27.43 -24.69
CA ALA A 2 -11.15 -26.73 -23.51
C ALA A 2 -11.14 -25.22 -23.76
N VAL A 3 -12.31 -24.59 -23.65
CA VAL A 3 -12.50 -23.14 -23.78
C VAL A 3 -12.15 -22.51 -22.43
N GLN A 4 -11.04 -21.78 -22.34
CA GLN A 4 -10.77 -20.92 -21.18
C GLN A 4 -11.69 -19.70 -21.26
N ARG A 5 -12.77 -19.72 -20.48
CA ARG A 5 -13.60 -18.54 -20.18
C ARG A 5 -12.85 -17.69 -19.15
N VAL A 6 -12.55 -16.44 -19.47
CA VAL A 6 -12.12 -15.45 -18.49
C VAL A 6 -13.39 -14.78 -17.98
N THR A 7 -13.89 -15.22 -16.83
CA THR A 7 -15.00 -14.55 -16.14
C THR A 7 -14.39 -13.39 -15.34
N ILE A 8 -14.70 -12.15 -15.74
CA ILE A 8 -14.49 -10.99 -14.87
C ILE A 8 -15.68 -11.01 -13.91
N GLN A 9 -15.51 -11.57 -12.71
CA GLN A 9 -16.48 -11.40 -11.64
C GLN A 9 -16.37 -9.98 -11.13
N LEU A 10 -17.38 -9.17 -11.43
CA LEU A 10 -17.65 -7.92 -10.74
C LEU A 10 -18.47 -8.31 -9.52
N VAL A 11 -17.85 -8.27 -8.35
CA VAL A 11 -18.60 -8.33 -7.10
C VAL A 11 -18.95 -6.87 -6.80
N GLU A 12 -20.14 -6.45 -7.23
CA GLU A 12 -20.84 -5.37 -6.51
C GLU A 12 -21.33 -6.05 -5.22
N GLU A 13 -20.50 -5.99 -4.17
CA GLU A 13 -20.99 -6.30 -2.84
C GLU A 13 -21.91 -5.14 -2.47
N GLU A 14 -23.22 -5.36 -2.63
CA GLU A 14 -24.26 -4.51 -2.02
C GLU A 14 -23.88 -4.27 -0.55
N ASP A 15 -24.12 -3.04 -0.06
CA ASP A 15 -23.98 -2.64 1.35
C ASP A 15 -24.46 -3.77 2.29
N GLY A 16 -23.53 -4.59 2.80
CA GLY A 16 -23.92 -5.90 3.32
C GLY A 16 -22.80 -6.62 4.04
N ASP A 17 -22.79 -6.45 5.36
CA ASP A 17 -22.08 -7.23 6.39
C ASP A 17 -20.55 -7.34 6.23
N PHE A 18 -19.79 -6.76 7.18
CA PHE A 18 -18.34 -6.95 7.28
C PHE A 18 -18.07 -8.41 7.67
N GLY A 19 -18.17 -9.30 6.69
CA GLY A 19 -18.04 -10.73 6.86
C GLY A 19 -16.75 -11.08 7.61
N SER A 20 -16.82 -12.17 8.36
CA SER A 20 -15.66 -12.78 9.02
C SER A 20 -14.43 -12.74 8.10
N PRO A 21 -13.24 -12.38 8.61
CA PRO A 21 -12.04 -12.27 7.80
C PRO A 21 -11.76 -13.57 7.05
N ILE A 22 -11.33 -13.45 5.80
CA ILE A 22 -11.07 -14.60 4.94
C ILE A 22 -9.85 -15.35 5.48
N CYS A 23 -10.01 -16.63 5.82
CA CYS A 23 -8.91 -17.45 6.32
C CYS A 23 -7.81 -17.64 5.27
N PHE A 24 -6.61 -17.12 5.51
CA PHE A 24 -5.53 -17.19 4.55
C PHE A 24 -5.19 -18.63 4.14
N ARG A 25 -5.26 -18.95 2.83
CA ARG A 25 -5.07 -20.32 2.29
C ARG A 25 -5.98 -21.37 2.97
N GLY A 26 -7.14 -20.96 3.47
CA GLY A 26 -8.06 -21.83 4.20
C GLY A 26 -7.57 -22.23 5.59
N GLN A 27 -6.51 -21.61 6.12
CA GLN A 27 -6.01 -21.87 7.48
C GLN A 27 -6.89 -21.12 8.49
N CYS A 28 -7.81 -21.83 9.15
CA CYS A 28 -8.61 -21.29 10.24
C CYS A 28 -7.86 -21.41 11.58
N TYR A 29 -7.60 -20.29 12.24
CA TYR A 29 -6.85 -20.25 13.51
C TYR A 29 -7.44 -21.19 14.57
N HIS A 30 -8.73 -21.05 14.89
CA HIS A 30 -9.36 -21.82 15.96
C HIS A 30 -9.34 -23.33 15.70
N SER A 31 -9.66 -23.76 14.48
CA SER A 31 -9.64 -25.18 14.11
C SER A 31 -8.23 -25.78 14.16
N LEU A 32 -7.21 -25.03 13.72
CA LEU A 32 -5.82 -25.47 13.75
C LEU A 32 -5.28 -25.51 15.20
N GLN A 33 -5.60 -24.50 16.01
CA GLN A 33 -5.22 -24.46 17.42
C GLN A 33 -5.82 -25.65 18.17
N GLU A 34 -7.12 -25.88 18.03
CA GLU A 34 -7.81 -27.01 18.68
C GLU A 34 -7.22 -28.36 18.25
N SER A 35 -6.98 -28.55 16.95
CA SER A 35 -6.35 -29.78 16.44
C SER A 35 -4.95 -30.00 17.03
N CYS A 36 -4.14 -28.96 17.17
CA CYS A 36 -2.81 -29.05 17.76
C CYS A 36 -2.88 -29.36 19.27
N LEU A 37 -3.80 -28.73 20.00
CA LEU A 37 -4.04 -29.00 21.43
C LEU A 37 -4.49 -30.44 21.66
N GLN A 38 -5.43 -30.95 20.86
CA GLN A 38 -5.91 -32.34 20.95
C GLN A 38 -4.80 -33.35 20.64
N ALA A 39 -3.89 -33.02 19.71
CA ALA A 39 -2.76 -33.87 19.34
C ALA A 39 -1.56 -33.76 20.31
N GLY A 40 -1.57 -32.80 21.25
CA GLY A 40 -0.41 -32.50 22.10
C GLY A 40 0.82 -32.04 21.29
N ALA A 41 0.60 -31.41 20.14
CA ALA A 41 1.65 -31.03 19.20
C ALA A 41 1.70 -29.51 19.01
N LEU A 42 2.87 -28.98 18.66
CA LEU A 42 3.01 -27.56 18.29
C LEU A 42 2.81 -27.37 16.79
N PHE A 43 2.08 -26.33 16.42
CA PHE A 43 1.80 -26.01 15.02
C PHE A 43 3.09 -25.77 14.24
N LEU A 44 3.15 -26.35 13.05
CA LEU A 44 4.20 -26.14 12.05
C LEU A 44 3.50 -25.61 10.81
N ASP A 45 3.81 -24.38 10.41
CA ASP A 45 3.10 -23.73 9.33
C ASP A 45 3.48 -24.32 7.96
N PRO A 46 2.59 -25.05 7.28
CA PRO A 46 2.88 -25.63 5.97
C PRO A 46 2.98 -24.57 4.88
N CYS A 47 2.40 -23.39 5.09
CA CYS A 47 2.35 -22.32 4.10
C CYS A 47 3.53 -21.35 4.19
N PHE A 48 4.31 -21.41 5.27
CA PHE A 48 5.48 -20.57 5.51
C PHE A 48 6.52 -21.33 6.37
N PRO A 49 7.13 -22.39 5.81
CA PRO A 49 8.01 -23.26 6.57
C PRO A 49 9.26 -22.52 7.03
N ALA A 50 9.65 -22.77 8.29
CA ALA A 50 10.90 -22.27 8.85
C ALA A 50 12.10 -22.76 8.04
N GLY A 51 12.84 -21.84 7.43
CA GLY A 51 14.04 -22.14 6.66
C GLY A 51 14.44 -21.04 5.69
N PRO A 52 15.49 -21.25 4.89
CA PRO A 52 16.01 -20.26 3.96
C PRO A 52 14.97 -19.65 2.99
N PRO A 53 14.00 -20.41 2.42
CA PRO A 53 12.99 -19.83 1.53
C PRO A 53 12.10 -18.77 2.18
N ALA A 54 11.87 -18.86 3.49
CA ALA A 54 11.08 -17.89 4.24
C ALA A 54 11.89 -16.64 4.59
N LEU A 55 13.22 -16.72 4.64
CA LEU A 55 14.09 -15.55 4.84
C LEU A 55 14.16 -14.70 3.57
N GLY A 56 14.50 -15.31 2.44
CA GLY A 56 14.75 -14.54 1.22
C GLY A 56 15.19 -15.37 0.03
N TYR A 57 15.60 -14.65 -1.00
CA TYR A 57 15.98 -15.19 -2.31
C TYR A 57 17.26 -14.58 -2.88
N ASP A 58 17.68 -13.42 -2.38
CA ASP A 58 18.87 -12.69 -2.83
C ASP A 58 19.80 -12.39 -1.63
N GLN A 59 19.68 -11.22 -1.01
CA GLN A 59 20.55 -10.85 0.11
C GLN A 59 20.21 -11.59 1.40
N LEU A 60 19.04 -12.23 1.51
CA LEU A 60 18.68 -13.16 2.58
C LEU A 60 18.43 -14.57 2.04
N GLY A 61 18.88 -14.85 0.82
CA GLY A 61 18.79 -16.16 0.21
C GLY A 61 19.73 -17.19 0.84
N PRO A 62 19.61 -18.48 0.47
CA PRO A 62 20.36 -19.59 1.07
C PRO A 62 21.89 -19.44 1.02
N ASN A 63 22.40 -18.75 0.00
CA ASN A 63 23.84 -18.58 -0.23
C ASN A 63 24.38 -17.26 0.33
N SER A 64 23.55 -16.43 0.98
CA SER A 64 23.96 -15.14 1.51
C SER A 64 24.68 -15.28 2.85
N GLU A 65 25.79 -14.56 3.01
CA GLU A 65 26.45 -14.41 4.31
C GLU A 65 25.50 -13.87 5.39
N LYS A 66 24.55 -13.00 5.00
CA LYS A 66 23.55 -12.45 5.93
C LYS A 66 22.53 -13.49 6.41
N ALA A 67 22.42 -14.65 5.75
CA ALA A 67 21.54 -15.74 6.14
C ALA A 67 22.26 -16.89 6.88
N LYS A 68 23.61 -16.89 6.91
CA LYS A 68 24.38 -17.92 7.63
C LYS A 68 24.17 -17.81 9.14
N GLY A 69 24.16 -18.96 9.81
CA GLY A 69 23.99 -19.05 11.27
C GLY A 69 22.63 -18.56 11.77
N VAL A 70 21.62 -18.46 10.89
CA VAL A 70 20.24 -18.16 11.31
C VAL A 70 19.55 -19.45 11.68
N GLU A 71 19.07 -19.52 12.91
CA GLU A 71 18.27 -20.60 13.46
C GLU A 71 16.81 -20.17 13.54
N TRP A 72 15.88 -21.11 13.53
CA TRP A 72 14.46 -20.84 13.66
C TRP A 72 13.97 -21.42 14.99
N LEU A 73 13.86 -20.55 15.99
CA LEU A 73 13.53 -20.93 17.36
C LEU A 73 12.20 -20.33 17.79
N ARG A 74 11.45 -21.05 18.62
CA ARG A 74 10.27 -20.54 19.32
C ARG A 74 10.71 -19.68 20.51
N PRO A 75 9.91 -18.70 20.95
CA PRO A 75 10.23 -17.85 22.10
C PRO A 75 10.61 -18.61 23.36
N HIS A 76 9.95 -19.74 23.65
CA HIS A 76 10.26 -20.59 24.81
C HIS A 76 11.67 -21.20 24.79
N GLU A 77 12.33 -21.27 23.63
CA GLU A 77 13.66 -21.89 23.49
C GLU A 77 14.80 -20.93 23.86
N PHE A 78 14.56 -19.61 23.85
CA PHE A 78 15.60 -18.60 24.13
C PHE A 78 15.16 -17.48 25.08
N CYS A 79 13.90 -17.47 25.53
CA CYS A 79 13.36 -16.52 26.49
C CYS A 79 12.65 -17.28 27.62
N GLN A 80 12.98 -16.96 28.88
CA GLN A 80 12.48 -17.72 30.05
C GLN A 80 10.97 -17.59 30.27
N ASN A 81 10.38 -16.43 29.99
CA ASN A 81 8.96 -16.20 30.21
C ASN A 81 8.38 -15.36 29.05
N PRO A 82 8.21 -15.97 27.87
CA PRO A 82 7.72 -15.23 26.71
C PRO A 82 6.26 -14.80 26.92
N GLN A 83 5.97 -13.56 26.60
CA GLN A 83 4.65 -12.95 26.63
C GLN A 83 4.26 -12.56 25.20
N PHE A 84 2.99 -12.71 24.87
CA PHE A 84 2.50 -12.21 23.59
C PHE A 84 2.48 -10.69 23.65
N ILE A 85 1.87 -10.15 24.71
CA ILE A 85 1.85 -8.75 25.12
C ILE A 85 2.19 -8.74 26.62
N CYS A 86 3.12 -7.91 27.06
CA CYS A 86 3.54 -7.85 28.47
C CYS A 86 2.59 -7.02 29.34
N GLU A 87 2.40 -5.75 28.98
CA GLU A 87 1.52 -4.81 29.68
C GLU A 87 0.43 -4.35 28.70
N ASP A 88 0.80 -3.40 27.84
CA ASP A 88 0.03 -2.90 26.72
C ASP A 88 0.89 -2.98 25.46
N MET A 89 0.25 -2.98 24.29
CA MET A 89 0.98 -2.85 23.03
C MET A 89 1.37 -1.38 22.83
N ASP A 90 2.64 -1.08 23.03
CA ASP A 90 3.20 0.26 22.94
C ASP A 90 4.06 0.42 21.68
N ARG A 91 4.20 1.66 21.22
CA ARG A 91 5.08 1.98 20.08
C ARG A 91 6.53 1.54 20.32
N THR A 92 7.00 1.52 21.57
CA THR A 92 8.35 1.06 21.96
C THR A 92 8.58 -0.44 21.80
N ASP A 93 7.52 -1.22 21.56
CA ASP A 93 7.62 -2.65 21.26
C ASP A 93 8.07 -2.92 19.82
N VAL A 94 8.08 -1.88 18.99
CA VAL A 94 8.47 -1.94 17.59
C VAL A 94 9.82 -1.28 17.43
N CYS A 95 10.89 -2.08 17.51
CA CYS A 95 12.26 -1.66 17.19
C CYS A 95 12.82 -2.44 16.00
N GLN A 96 13.23 -1.73 14.95
CA GLN A 96 13.78 -2.35 13.74
C GLN A 96 15.05 -3.19 14.00
N GLY A 97 15.07 -4.38 13.38
CA GLY A 97 16.24 -5.24 13.28
C GLY A 97 17.06 -4.99 12.00
N SER A 98 17.64 -6.04 11.42
CA SER A 98 18.52 -5.87 10.24
C SER A 98 17.81 -5.79 8.87
N LEU A 99 16.48 -5.86 8.84
CA LEU A 99 15.70 -5.81 7.60
C LEU A 99 15.33 -4.37 7.24
N GLY A 100 15.43 -4.02 5.96
CA GLY A 100 15.07 -2.69 5.42
C GLY A 100 13.56 -2.50 5.26
N ASN A 101 12.77 -2.77 6.31
CA ASN A 101 11.31 -2.67 6.33
C ASN A 101 10.80 -1.58 7.28
N CYS A 102 11.61 -0.53 7.51
CA CYS A 102 11.26 0.62 8.35
C CYS A 102 9.87 1.21 8.07
N TRP A 103 9.45 1.24 6.79
CA TRP A 103 8.12 1.69 6.36
C TRP A 103 6.98 0.91 7.02
N PHE A 104 7.14 -0.41 7.19
CA PHE A 104 6.16 -1.28 7.83
C PHE A 104 6.20 -1.11 9.35
N LEU A 105 7.39 -1.03 9.93
CA LEU A 105 7.57 -0.91 11.37
C LEU A 105 7.11 0.45 11.90
N ALA A 106 7.40 1.54 11.19
CA ALA A 106 6.83 2.85 11.52
C ALA A 106 5.31 2.84 11.44
N ALA A 107 4.74 2.16 10.44
CA ALA A 107 3.29 2.03 10.37
C ALA A 107 2.70 1.21 11.53
N ALA A 108 3.34 0.11 11.90
CA ALA A 108 2.93 -0.73 13.04
C ALA A 108 3.05 0.03 14.36
N ALA A 109 4.10 0.83 14.53
CA ALA A 109 4.26 1.71 15.68
C ALA A 109 3.20 2.82 15.74
N SER A 110 2.75 3.36 14.60
CA SER A 110 1.64 4.32 14.60
C SER A 110 0.31 3.67 14.99
N LEU A 111 0.15 2.37 14.72
CA LEU A 111 -1.08 1.63 15.05
C LEU A 111 -1.31 1.53 16.56
N THR A 112 -0.24 1.54 17.37
CA THR A 112 -0.34 1.47 18.84
C THR A 112 -0.99 2.71 19.46
N LEU A 113 -0.99 3.84 18.73
CA LEU A 113 -1.73 5.04 19.13
C LEU A 113 -3.25 4.86 19.04
N TYR A 114 -3.73 3.79 18.40
CA TYR A 114 -5.14 3.54 18.12
C TYR A 114 -5.54 2.11 18.53
N PRO A 115 -5.77 1.85 19.84
CA PRO A 115 -6.02 0.51 20.36
C PRO A 115 -7.13 -0.27 19.63
N ARG A 116 -8.18 0.41 19.17
CA ARG A 116 -9.27 -0.23 18.38
C ARG A 116 -8.78 -0.83 17.06
N LEU A 117 -7.94 -0.09 16.34
CA LEU A 117 -7.37 -0.55 15.07
C LEU A 117 -6.34 -1.65 15.33
N LEU A 118 -5.55 -1.47 16.39
CA LEU A 118 -4.57 -2.44 16.80
C LEU A 118 -5.20 -3.79 17.15
N TYR A 119 -6.28 -3.83 17.93
CA TYR A 119 -6.99 -5.08 18.24
C TYR A 119 -7.66 -5.74 17.04
N ARG A 120 -7.92 -4.98 15.97
CA ARG A 120 -8.37 -5.54 14.70
C ARG A 120 -7.22 -6.29 14.02
N VAL A 121 -6.04 -5.69 13.95
CA VAL A 121 -4.85 -6.30 13.32
C VAL A 121 -4.23 -7.41 14.16
N VAL A 122 -4.20 -7.22 15.48
CA VAL A 122 -3.66 -8.13 16.50
C VAL A 122 -4.82 -8.57 17.41
N PRO A 123 -5.56 -9.63 17.03
CA PRO A 123 -6.68 -10.10 17.82
C PRO A 123 -6.28 -10.38 19.27
N PRO A 124 -7.11 -9.99 20.26
CA PRO A 124 -6.83 -10.27 21.66
C PRO A 124 -6.96 -11.77 21.96
N ARG A 125 -6.57 -12.17 23.18
CA ARG A 125 -6.66 -13.56 23.69
C ARG A 125 -5.70 -14.56 23.03
N GLN A 126 -4.55 -14.06 22.58
CA GLN A 126 -3.40 -14.88 22.21
C GLN A 126 -2.40 -14.89 23.37
N SER A 127 -1.80 -16.05 23.67
CA SER A 127 -0.91 -16.20 24.84
C SER A 127 0.09 -17.33 24.64
N PHE A 128 1.26 -17.20 25.27
CA PHE A 128 2.23 -18.29 25.40
C PHE A 128 1.93 -19.21 26.60
N GLN A 129 1.07 -18.77 27.52
CA GLN A 129 0.72 -19.49 28.75
C GLN A 129 -0.59 -20.27 28.59
N TRP A 130 -1.61 -19.61 28.05
CA TRP A 130 -2.98 -20.14 28.02
C TRP A 130 -3.36 -20.60 26.61
N GLY A 131 -3.78 -21.86 26.45
CA GLY A 131 -4.17 -22.41 25.14
C GLY A 131 -3.02 -22.46 24.14
N TYR A 132 -1.78 -22.49 24.61
CA TYR A 132 -0.60 -22.47 23.76
C TYR A 132 -0.46 -23.75 22.91
N ALA A 133 -0.39 -23.57 21.59
CA ALA A 133 -0.09 -24.63 20.63
C ALA A 133 0.92 -24.18 19.56
N GLY A 134 1.74 -23.18 19.88
CA GLY A 134 2.75 -22.64 18.95
C GLY A 134 2.18 -21.98 17.69
N ILE A 135 0.96 -21.42 17.78
CA ILE A 135 0.17 -20.85 16.69
C ILE A 135 -0.41 -19.50 17.12
N PHE A 136 -0.37 -18.52 16.22
CA PHE A 136 -0.86 -17.16 16.40
C PHE A 136 -1.54 -16.68 15.10
N HIS A 137 -2.31 -15.60 15.16
CA HIS A 137 -2.96 -15.03 13.98
C HIS A 137 -3.09 -13.50 14.02
N PHE A 138 -3.19 -12.92 12.83
CA PHE A 138 -3.28 -11.48 12.60
C PHE A 138 -4.24 -11.20 11.45
N GLN A 139 -4.96 -10.07 11.50
CA GLN A 139 -5.85 -9.68 10.41
C GLN A 139 -5.24 -8.54 9.61
N LEU A 140 -5.07 -8.75 8.31
CA LEU A 140 -4.50 -7.76 7.40
C LEU A 140 -5.53 -7.45 6.31
N TRP A 141 -5.75 -6.18 6.06
CA TRP A 141 -6.55 -5.73 4.93
C TRP A 141 -5.76 -5.93 3.63
N GLN A 142 -6.38 -6.57 2.65
CA GLN A 142 -5.77 -6.89 1.37
C GLN A 142 -6.78 -6.65 0.24
N PHE A 143 -6.55 -5.59 -0.53
CA PHE A 143 -7.21 -5.31 -1.80
C PHE A 143 -8.75 -5.28 -1.80
N GLY A 144 -9.35 -4.98 -0.65
CA GLY A 144 -10.80 -4.92 -0.45
C GLY A 144 -11.29 -5.77 0.71
N HIS A 145 -10.52 -6.75 1.15
CA HIS A 145 -10.98 -7.75 2.12
C HIS A 145 -10.05 -7.84 3.33
N TRP A 146 -10.62 -8.11 4.50
CA TRP A 146 -9.85 -8.54 5.66
C TRP A 146 -9.47 -10.01 5.53
N VAL A 147 -8.18 -10.31 5.74
CA VAL A 147 -7.62 -11.65 5.63
C VAL A 147 -6.99 -12.04 6.96
N ASP A 148 -7.41 -13.18 7.51
CA ASP A 148 -6.86 -13.75 8.74
C ASP A 148 -5.63 -14.61 8.40
N VAL A 149 -4.44 -14.16 8.83
CA VAL A 149 -3.16 -14.80 8.55
C VAL A 149 -2.65 -15.49 9.80
N VAL A 150 -2.70 -16.82 9.77
CA VAL A 150 -2.14 -17.70 10.81
C VAL A 150 -0.62 -17.83 10.63
N VAL A 151 0.15 -17.88 11.70
CA VAL A 151 1.58 -18.21 11.70
C VAL A 151 1.93 -19.12 12.87
N ASP A 152 2.95 -19.95 12.70
CA ASP A 152 3.63 -20.54 13.87
C ASP A 152 4.58 -19.51 14.53
N ASP A 153 5.04 -19.79 15.75
CA ASP A 153 5.89 -18.88 16.51
C ASP A 153 7.41 -19.07 16.31
N ARG A 154 7.85 -19.87 15.33
CA ARG A 154 9.28 -20.01 15.04
C ARG A 154 9.82 -18.72 14.40
N LEU A 155 10.76 -18.06 15.04
CA LEU A 155 11.33 -16.78 14.61
C LEU A 155 12.80 -16.94 14.20
N PRO A 156 13.28 -16.16 13.21
CA PRO A 156 14.70 -16.11 12.86
C PRO A 156 15.56 -15.52 13.98
N VAL A 157 16.49 -16.31 14.50
CA VAL A 157 17.37 -15.99 15.61
C VAL A 157 18.83 -16.20 15.20
N ARG A 158 19.71 -15.31 15.65
CA ARG A 158 21.17 -15.47 15.56
C ARG A 158 21.78 -15.12 16.91
N ASP A 159 22.66 -15.98 17.42
CA ASP A 159 23.34 -15.80 18.72
C ASP A 159 22.36 -15.53 19.87
N GLY A 160 21.22 -16.24 19.89
CA GLY A 160 20.15 -16.08 20.89
C GLY A 160 19.38 -14.76 20.81
N LYS A 161 19.53 -13.97 19.72
CA LYS A 161 18.83 -12.71 19.50
C LYS A 161 17.99 -12.74 18.22
N LEU A 162 16.80 -12.15 18.27
CA LEU A 162 15.97 -11.95 17.09
C LEU A 162 16.72 -11.18 16.01
N LEU A 163 16.65 -11.68 14.77
CA LEU A 163 17.31 -11.06 13.62
C LEU A 163 16.57 -9.80 13.11
N PHE A 164 15.25 -9.80 13.22
CA PHE A 164 14.37 -8.75 12.70
C PHE A 164 13.76 -7.92 13.84
N VAL A 165 12.48 -7.54 13.75
CA VAL A 165 11.87 -6.66 14.76
C VAL A 165 11.95 -7.27 16.17
N ARG A 166 12.05 -6.40 17.18
CA ARG A 166 12.07 -6.76 18.60
C ARG A 166 11.42 -5.67 19.44
N SER A 167 10.91 -6.04 20.61
CA SER A 167 10.45 -5.10 21.64
C SER A 167 11.62 -4.65 22.52
N ALA A 168 11.51 -3.44 23.10
CA ALA A 168 12.35 -3.01 24.20
C ALA A 168 12.20 -3.97 25.40
N GLN A 169 11.00 -4.53 25.58
CA GLN A 169 10.70 -5.59 26.51
C GLN A 169 11.09 -6.94 25.89
N ARG A 170 12.22 -7.52 26.34
CA ARG A 170 12.77 -8.76 25.75
C ARG A 170 11.84 -9.97 25.80
N ALA A 171 10.84 -9.93 26.66
CA ALA A 171 9.87 -11.01 26.82
C ALA A 171 8.68 -10.90 25.86
N GLU A 172 8.54 -9.83 25.07
CA GLU A 172 7.34 -9.57 24.27
C GLU A 172 7.50 -9.89 22.78
N PHE A 173 6.48 -10.54 22.18
CA PHE A 173 6.61 -11.14 20.85
C PHE A 173 5.47 -10.84 19.85
N TRP A 174 4.48 -10.01 20.16
CA TRP A 174 3.42 -9.67 19.20
C TRP A 174 3.97 -9.03 17.91
N ALA A 175 4.90 -8.08 18.02
CA ALA A 175 5.47 -7.38 16.87
C ALA A 175 6.33 -8.29 15.96
N PRO A 176 7.24 -9.14 16.49
CA PRO A 176 7.93 -10.18 15.72
C PRO A 176 6.99 -11.11 14.93
N LEU A 177 5.88 -11.52 15.56
CA LEU A 177 4.91 -12.40 14.94
C LEU A 177 4.04 -11.69 13.90
N LEU A 178 3.69 -10.41 14.11
CA LEU A 178 3.01 -9.58 13.13
C LEU A 178 3.87 -9.37 11.88
N GLU A 179 5.17 -9.07 12.05
CA GLU A 179 6.12 -8.96 10.95
C GLU A 179 6.21 -10.26 10.15
N LYS A 180 6.25 -11.41 10.83
CA LYS A 180 6.21 -12.74 10.20
C LYS A 180 4.93 -12.95 9.40
N ALA A 181 3.78 -12.62 9.97
CA ALA A 181 2.48 -12.75 9.29
C ALA A 181 2.42 -11.88 8.03
N TYR A 182 2.97 -10.67 8.09
CA TYR A 182 3.06 -9.80 6.92
C TYR A 182 4.05 -10.33 5.85
N ALA A 183 5.21 -10.85 6.27
CA ALA A 183 6.18 -11.50 5.38
C ALA A 183 5.57 -12.71 4.64
N LYS A 184 4.74 -13.49 5.34
CA LYS A 184 3.93 -14.58 4.78
C LYS A 184 2.84 -14.06 3.83
N GLY A 185 2.14 -13.01 4.24
CA GLY A 185 0.99 -12.40 3.56
C GLY A 185 1.31 -11.58 2.31
N GLY A 186 2.52 -11.02 2.18
CA GLY A 186 2.95 -10.21 1.01
C GLY A 186 3.02 -10.94 -0.35
N GLY A 187 2.48 -12.16 -0.42
CA GLY A 187 2.68 -13.17 -1.45
C GLY A 187 1.50 -13.52 -2.40
N LEU A 188 0.30 -12.89 -2.34
CA LEU A 188 -0.92 -13.71 -2.58
C LEU A 188 -2.02 -13.20 -3.51
N PRO A 189 -2.34 -13.97 -4.56
CA PRO A 189 -3.69 -14.31 -4.94
C PRO A 189 -4.02 -15.69 -4.39
N TRP A 190 -5.26 -15.80 -3.91
CA TRP A 190 -5.94 -16.99 -3.42
C TRP A 190 -5.82 -18.25 -4.30
N PHE A 191 -5.37 -18.12 -5.55
CA PHE A 191 -5.39 -19.19 -6.57
C PHE A 191 -4.02 -19.64 -7.11
N SER A 192 -2.88 -19.15 -6.59
CA SER A 192 -1.55 -19.54 -7.14
C SER A 192 -0.64 -20.21 -6.11
N HIS A 193 -0.53 -21.53 -6.20
CA HIS A 193 0.29 -22.40 -5.35
C HIS A 193 1.82 -22.28 -5.53
N ARG A 194 2.34 -21.35 -6.36
CA ARG A 194 3.74 -21.41 -6.85
C ARG A 194 4.69 -20.32 -6.37
N LEU A 195 4.24 -19.37 -5.55
CA LEU A 195 5.10 -18.35 -4.94
C LEU A 195 4.78 -18.24 -3.44
N HIS A 196 5.78 -18.44 -2.60
CA HIS A 196 5.72 -18.23 -1.15
C HIS A 196 6.20 -16.81 -0.85
N GLY A 197 5.64 -16.16 0.18
CA GLY A 197 6.19 -14.93 0.72
C GLY A 197 7.58 -15.18 1.34
N SER A 198 8.30 -14.11 1.70
CA SER A 198 9.53 -14.18 2.48
C SER A 198 9.78 -12.85 3.19
N TYR A 199 10.61 -12.82 4.23
CA TYR A 199 10.99 -11.55 4.88
C TYR A 199 11.62 -10.56 3.90
N GLU A 200 12.44 -11.05 2.96
CA GLU A 200 13.11 -10.21 1.98
C GLU A 200 12.15 -9.44 1.05
N VAL A 201 10.93 -9.93 0.78
CA VAL A 201 9.96 -9.20 -0.06
C VAL A 201 9.51 -7.87 0.57
N MET A 202 9.65 -7.74 1.89
CA MET A 202 9.28 -6.54 2.65
C MET A 202 10.34 -5.45 2.57
N ARG A 203 11.54 -5.74 2.06
CA ARG A 203 12.61 -4.74 1.89
C ARG A 203 12.15 -3.64 0.93
N GLY A 204 12.16 -2.40 1.39
CA GLY A 204 11.79 -1.25 0.57
C GLY A 204 10.29 -1.19 0.25
N GLY A 205 9.65 -0.13 0.76
CA GLY A 205 8.23 0.15 0.58
C GLY A 205 7.87 1.53 1.10
N HIS A 206 6.62 1.91 0.87
CA HIS A 206 6.05 3.17 1.38
C HIS A 206 5.19 2.90 2.61
N MET A 207 5.20 3.81 3.58
CA MET A 207 4.47 3.66 4.84
C MET A 207 2.95 3.51 4.60
N ASN A 208 2.40 4.24 3.62
CA ASN A 208 1.00 4.11 3.20
C ASN A 208 0.64 2.69 2.78
N GLU A 209 1.59 1.90 2.29
CA GLU A 209 1.30 0.51 1.95
C GLU A 209 0.91 -0.28 3.20
N ALA A 210 1.67 -0.10 4.28
CA ALA A 210 1.39 -0.76 5.55
C ALA A 210 0.17 -0.14 6.24
N PHE A 211 0.00 1.18 6.21
CA PHE A 211 -1.19 1.82 6.78
C PHE A 211 -2.47 1.29 6.16
N VAL A 212 -2.54 1.20 4.83
CA VAL A 212 -3.72 0.65 4.14
C VAL A 212 -3.91 -0.82 4.51
N ASP A 213 -2.84 -1.60 4.60
CA ASP A 213 -2.94 -3.02 4.95
C ASP A 213 -3.32 -3.26 6.43
N PHE A 214 -3.07 -2.30 7.32
CA PHE A 214 -3.48 -2.36 8.74
C PHE A 214 -4.88 -1.82 8.99
N THR A 215 -5.44 -1.04 8.08
CA THR A 215 -6.65 -0.27 8.38
C THR A 215 -7.76 -0.45 7.36
N GLY A 216 -7.45 -0.84 6.13
CA GLY A 216 -8.36 -0.70 5.00
C GLY A 216 -8.68 0.74 4.63
N GLY A 217 -7.96 1.72 5.19
CA GLY A 217 -8.10 3.14 4.87
C GLY A 217 -7.56 3.48 3.48
N VAL A 218 -7.36 4.78 3.26
CA VAL A 218 -6.84 5.33 2.01
C VAL A 218 -5.59 6.15 2.28
N GLY A 219 -4.49 5.74 1.65
CA GLY A 219 -3.23 6.45 1.71
C GLY A 219 -3.18 7.61 0.72
N GLU A 220 -2.66 8.75 1.17
CA GLU A 220 -2.26 9.91 0.38
C GLU A 220 -0.79 10.23 0.63
N VAL A 221 -0.05 10.59 -0.41
CA VAL A 221 1.34 11.04 -0.30
C VAL A 221 1.43 12.49 -0.71
N LEU A 222 1.85 13.34 0.23
CA LEU A 222 2.16 14.75 0.01
C LEU A 222 3.66 14.88 -0.17
N TYR A 223 4.06 15.45 -1.30
CA TYR A 223 5.46 15.83 -1.54
C TYR A 223 5.65 17.26 -1.09
N LEU A 224 6.63 17.46 -0.20
CA LEU A 224 6.87 18.73 0.45
C LEU A 224 7.66 19.64 -0.48
N GLN A 225 7.19 20.88 -0.58
CA GLN A 225 7.94 22.01 -1.13
C GLN A 225 8.31 22.98 0.00
N PRO A 226 9.41 23.75 -0.13
CA PRO A 226 9.89 24.65 0.93
C PRO A 226 8.85 25.64 1.45
N ASP A 227 7.85 25.98 0.64
CA ASP A 227 6.82 26.96 0.93
C ASP A 227 5.42 26.35 1.07
N THR A 228 5.29 25.02 1.26
CA THR A 228 4.00 24.30 1.31
C THR A 228 3.03 24.97 2.30
N PRO A 229 2.13 25.85 1.84
CA PRO A 229 1.23 26.53 2.73
C PRO A 229 0.22 25.48 3.21
N VAL A 230 -0.28 25.62 4.45
CA VAL A 230 -1.34 24.76 5.01
C VAL A 230 -0.88 23.34 5.47
N LEU A 231 0.42 22.98 5.38
CA LEU A 231 0.89 21.66 5.84
C LEU A 231 0.61 21.37 7.31
N PHE A 232 0.79 22.35 8.19
CA PHE A 232 0.57 22.16 9.62
C PHE A 232 -0.90 21.88 9.96
N SER A 233 -1.82 22.66 9.36
CA SER A 233 -3.26 22.45 9.55
C SER A 233 -3.71 21.14 8.91
N ALA A 234 -3.13 20.74 7.78
CA ALA A 234 -3.34 19.44 7.16
C ALA A 234 -3.02 18.28 8.10
N ILE A 235 -1.82 18.28 8.69
CA ILE A 235 -1.38 17.26 9.65
C ILE A 235 -2.26 17.29 10.91
N ARG A 236 -2.52 18.49 11.46
CA ARG A 236 -3.38 18.67 12.64
C ARG A 236 -4.77 18.08 12.40
N HIS A 237 -5.37 18.36 11.25
CA HIS A 237 -6.70 17.86 10.87
C HIS A 237 -6.70 16.35 10.68
N ALA A 238 -5.68 15.80 10.01
CA ALA A 238 -5.53 14.36 9.84
C ALA A 238 -5.46 13.65 11.19
N LEU A 239 -4.63 14.13 12.12
CA LEU A 239 -4.52 13.58 13.47
C LEU A 239 -5.82 13.73 14.27
N ALA A 240 -6.51 14.88 14.15
CA ALA A 240 -7.80 15.09 14.81
C ALA A 240 -8.90 14.14 14.30
N LYS A 241 -8.82 13.73 13.03
CA LYS A 241 -9.67 12.68 12.43
C LYS A 241 -9.12 11.26 12.62
N GLU A 242 -8.20 11.06 13.56
CA GLU A 242 -7.59 9.76 13.88
C GLU A 242 -6.90 9.09 12.66
N SER A 243 -6.49 9.87 11.67
CA SER A 243 -5.72 9.36 10.53
C SER A 243 -4.31 8.98 10.97
N LEU A 244 -3.76 7.94 10.35
CA LEU A 244 -2.35 7.58 10.57
C LEU A 244 -1.47 8.52 9.75
N VAL A 245 -0.48 9.15 10.37
CA VAL A 245 0.41 10.10 9.69
C VAL A 245 1.86 9.66 9.83
N GLY A 246 2.58 9.67 8.72
CA GLY A 246 4.00 9.40 8.64
C GLY A 246 4.74 10.42 7.79
N ALA A 247 6.05 10.41 7.88
CA ALA A 247 6.94 11.23 7.09
C ALA A 247 8.15 10.41 6.62
N THR A 248 8.80 10.86 5.55
CA THR A 248 10.03 10.23 5.07
C THR A 248 10.99 11.31 4.59
N ALA A 249 12.20 11.26 5.15
CA ALA A 249 13.37 11.96 4.62
C ALA A 249 14.03 11.04 3.59
N LEU A 250 13.97 11.39 2.32
CA LEU A 250 14.48 10.58 1.20
C LEU A 250 16.01 10.59 1.16
N SER A 251 16.59 9.55 0.57
CA SER A 251 18.03 9.45 0.30
C SER A 251 18.29 8.70 -1.00
N ASP A 252 19.34 9.14 -1.71
CA ASP A 252 19.92 8.52 -2.90
C ASP A 252 20.94 7.40 -2.57
N ARG A 253 21.47 7.35 -1.33
CA ARG A 253 22.56 6.43 -0.92
C ARG A 253 22.12 5.37 0.10
N GLY A 254 20.82 5.29 0.38
CA GLY A 254 20.26 4.37 1.37
C GLY A 254 20.15 5.02 2.75
N GLU A 255 20.04 4.19 3.78
CA GLU A 255 19.78 4.64 5.14
C GLU A 255 21.06 5.16 5.81
N TYR A 256 21.06 6.43 6.28
CA TYR A 256 22.20 7.01 6.98
C TYR A 256 21.78 8.08 8.00
N LYS A 257 22.56 8.21 9.08
CA LYS A 257 22.33 9.19 10.16
C LYS A 257 23.01 10.53 9.83
N THR A 258 22.32 11.65 10.02
CA THR A 258 22.84 13.01 9.89
C THR A 258 23.51 13.47 11.19
N GLU A 259 24.25 14.59 11.13
CA GLU A 259 24.90 15.18 12.30
C GLU A 259 23.89 15.63 13.36
N GLU A 260 22.70 16.07 12.92
CA GLU A 260 21.59 16.50 13.79
C GLU A 260 20.71 15.35 14.29
N GLY A 261 21.14 14.10 14.09
CA GLY A 261 20.48 12.93 14.66
C GLY A 261 19.30 12.37 13.86
N LEU A 262 18.98 12.92 12.68
CA LEU A 262 17.96 12.34 11.80
C LEU A 262 18.52 11.20 10.96
N VAL A 263 17.66 10.29 10.51
CA VAL A 263 18.03 9.20 9.61
C VAL A 263 17.36 9.45 8.26
N LYS A 264 18.15 9.65 7.21
CA LYS A 264 17.64 9.74 5.84
C LYS A 264 17.47 8.36 5.23
N GLY A 265 16.63 8.24 4.22
CA GLY A 265 16.21 6.96 3.64
C GLY A 265 15.27 6.17 4.57
N HIS A 266 14.67 6.82 5.56
CA HIS A 266 13.96 6.20 6.67
C HIS A 266 12.60 6.86 6.94
N ALA A 267 11.69 6.06 7.50
CA ALA A 267 10.29 6.43 7.69
C ALA A 267 10.02 6.74 9.17
N TYR A 268 9.37 7.89 9.45
CA TYR A 268 9.05 8.37 10.79
C TYR A 268 7.54 8.47 10.96
N SER A 269 7.02 8.20 12.15
CA SER A 269 5.61 8.45 12.48
C SER A 269 5.43 9.89 12.96
N ILE A 270 4.37 10.58 12.55
CA ILE A 270 3.98 11.87 13.15
C ILE A 270 2.88 11.58 14.17
N THR A 271 3.17 11.85 15.44
CA THR A 271 2.34 11.42 16.59
C THR A 271 1.65 12.58 17.27
N GLY A 272 1.87 13.82 16.84
CA GLY A 272 1.28 15.00 17.46
C GLY A 272 1.62 16.31 16.76
N THR A 273 0.79 17.31 17.01
CA THR A 273 1.00 18.70 16.59
C THR A 273 0.74 19.62 17.77
N HIS A 274 1.53 20.67 17.91
CA HIS A 274 1.28 21.70 18.90
C HIS A 274 1.57 23.09 18.34
N LYS A 275 0.69 24.06 18.62
CA LYS A 275 0.84 25.46 18.20
C LYS A 275 0.86 26.33 19.45
N MET A 276 1.91 27.14 19.58
CA MET A 276 2.10 28.04 20.72
C MET A 276 2.56 29.42 20.26
N SER A 277 2.33 30.44 21.09
CA SER A 277 2.84 31.78 20.89
C SER A 277 3.84 32.10 22.00
N LEU A 278 5.10 32.27 21.64
CA LEU A 278 6.16 32.71 22.53
C LEU A 278 6.39 34.20 22.29
N GLU A 279 5.92 35.04 23.22
CA GLU A 279 5.95 36.51 23.09
C GLU A 279 5.30 36.98 21.77
N PHE A 280 6.12 37.37 20.78
CA PHE A 280 5.69 37.82 19.46
C PHE A 280 5.86 36.77 18.36
N THR A 281 6.38 35.58 18.69
CA THR A 281 6.69 34.51 17.72
C THR A 281 5.69 33.38 17.81
N LYS A 282 5.02 33.05 16.70
CA LYS A 282 4.17 31.86 16.59
C LYS A 282 5.04 30.65 16.24
N VAL A 283 5.04 29.63 17.10
CA VAL A 283 5.78 28.38 16.91
C VAL A 283 4.81 27.24 16.59
N LYS A 284 5.14 26.47 15.56
CA LYS A 284 4.39 25.29 15.11
C LYS A 284 5.29 24.06 15.25
N LEU A 285 4.95 23.18 16.18
CA LEU A 285 5.72 21.98 16.51
C LEU A 285 5.04 20.72 16.01
N LEU A 286 5.85 19.80 15.46
CA LEU A 286 5.46 18.45 15.11
C LEU A 286 6.18 17.49 16.06
N ARG A 287 5.45 16.49 16.57
CA ARG A 287 6.04 15.37 17.31
C ARG A 287 6.25 14.21 16.35
N LEU A 288 7.48 13.76 16.24
CA LEU A 288 7.87 12.65 15.36
C LEU A 288 8.43 11.52 16.18
N ARG A 289 8.35 10.31 15.63
CA ARG A 289 8.95 9.12 16.22
C ARG A 289 9.77 8.32 15.21
N ASN A 290 10.98 8.00 15.60
CA ASN A 290 11.85 7.03 14.95
C ASN A 290 11.44 5.59 15.35
N PRO A 291 11.05 4.70 14.41
CA PRO A 291 10.71 3.30 14.70
C PRO A 291 11.91 2.45 15.16
N TRP A 292 13.13 2.99 15.23
CA TRP A 292 14.24 2.32 15.91
C TRP A 292 14.09 2.29 17.43
N GLY A 293 13.22 3.13 17.99
CA GLY A 293 13.09 3.34 19.44
C GLY A 293 14.30 4.01 20.07
N ARG A 294 15.15 4.66 19.26
CA ARG A 294 16.37 5.37 19.62
C ARG A 294 16.80 6.26 18.46
N VAL A 295 17.83 7.09 18.67
CA VAL A 295 18.36 8.05 17.71
C VAL A 295 17.34 9.13 17.39
N GLU A 296 17.47 10.24 18.09
CA GLU A 296 16.57 11.38 18.06
C GLU A 296 17.21 12.63 17.47
N TRP A 297 16.36 13.58 17.09
CA TRP A 297 16.74 14.92 16.67
C TRP A 297 17.49 15.65 17.80
N SER A 298 18.63 16.27 17.46
CA SER A 298 19.44 17.04 18.40
C SER A 298 19.34 18.56 18.22
N GLY A 299 18.50 19.04 17.30
CA GLY A 299 18.33 20.46 17.02
C GLY A 299 17.32 21.15 17.94
N ALA A 300 16.67 22.20 17.42
CA ALA A 300 15.68 22.98 18.16
C ALA A 300 14.49 22.10 18.61
N TRP A 301 14.09 22.23 19.88
CA TRP A 301 13.01 21.46 20.51
C TRP A 301 13.28 19.96 20.70
N SER A 302 14.52 19.51 20.54
CA SER A 302 14.97 18.21 21.05
C SER A 302 14.79 18.08 22.57
N ASP A 303 14.80 16.86 23.09
CA ASP A 303 14.65 16.53 24.52
C ASP A 303 15.62 17.28 25.46
N SER A 304 16.79 17.62 24.96
CA SER A 304 17.83 18.34 25.71
C SER A 304 17.91 19.83 25.36
N CYS A 305 16.99 20.35 24.55
CA CYS A 305 17.01 21.73 24.08
C CYS A 305 16.72 22.73 25.22
N PRO A 306 17.56 23.75 25.45
CA PRO A 306 17.30 24.76 26.47
C PRO A 306 16.02 25.58 26.24
N ARG A 307 15.49 25.59 25.00
CA ARG A 307 14.25 26.32 24.65
C ARG A 307 13.05 25.89 25.49
N TRP A 308 13.02 24.66 26.00
CA TRP A 308 11.97 24.18 26.90
C TRP A 308 11.87 24.99 28.20
N ALA A 309 12.98 25.61 28.66
CA ALA A 309 12.99 26.45 29.86
C ALA A 309 12.24 27.78 29.68
N ALA A 310 11.96 28.20 28.44
CA ALA A 310 11.20 29.40 28.15
C ALA A 310 9.67 29.18 28.21
N LEU A 311 9.20 27.93 28.32
CA LEU A 311 7.78 27.62 28.42
C LEU A 311 7.29 27.66 29.86
N PRO A 312 6.01 28.01 30.09
CA PRO A 312 5.37 27.80 31.38
C PRO A 312 5.47 26.32 31.79
N GLU A 313 5.61 26.08 33.10
CA GLU A 313 5.80 24.75 33.67
C GLU A 313 4.75 23.73 33.21
N GLU A 314 3.47 24.12 33.19
CA GLU A 314 2.36 23.29 32.70
C GLU A 314 2.58 22.77 31.27
N TRP A 315 2.99 23.65 30.34
CA TRP A 315 3.23 23.27 28.95
C TRP A 315 4.50 22.44 28.80
N ARG A 316 5.54 22.77 29.56
CA ARG A 316 6.79 22.02 29.56
C ARG A 316 6.53 20.59 30.02
N ASP A 317 5.84 20.40 31.13
CA ASP A 317 5.59 19.09 31.72
C ASP A 317 4.61 18.26 30.86
N ALA A 318 3.70 18.91 30.13
CA ALA A 318 2.79 18.24 29.19
C ALA A 318 3.46 17.82 27.86
N LEU A 319 4.46 18.55 27.39
CA LEU A 319 5.04 18.35 26.05
C LEU A 319 6.41 17.66 26.07
N LEU A 320 7.25 17.96 27.06
CA LEU A 320 8.62 17.44 27.14
C LEU A 320 8.64 16.12 27.93
N VAL A 321 8.97 15.04 27.21
CA VAL A 321 9.34 13.76 27.82
C VAL A 321 10.82 13.57 27.53
N LYS A 322 11.68 13.64 28.55
CA LYS A 322 13.14 13.49 28.36
C LYS A 322 13.55 12.03 28.45
N LYS A 323 13.58 11.32 27.32
CA LYS A 323 13.85 9.87 27.28
C LYS A 323 14.32 9.45 25.89
N GLU A 324 15.37 8.63 25.83
CA GLU A 324 15.79 8.00 24.57
C GLU A 324 14.81 6.88 24.18
N ASP A 325 13.73 7.25 23.48
CA ASP A 325 12.69 6.35 22.99
C ASP A 325 12.36 6.53 21.50
N GLY A 326 13.12 7.39 20.82
CA GLY A 326 13.00 7.73 19.41
C GLY A 326 11.98 8.84 19.13
N GLU A 327 11.24 9.34 20.12
CA GLU A 327 10.30 10.46 19.96
C GLU A 327 10.95 11.80 20.24
N PHE A 328 10.60 12.81 19.44
CA PHE A 328 11.11 14.16 19.63
C PHE A 328 10.13 15.18 19.05
N TRP A 329 10.23 16.41 19.54
CA TRP A 329 9.58 17.56 18.90
C TRP A 329 10.54 18.27 17.95
N MET A 330 10.00 18.79 16.86
CA MET A 330 10.72 19.68 15.96
C MET A 330 9.82 20.78 15.44
N GLU A 331 10.42 21.90 15.05
CA GLU A 331 9.69 23.01 14.44
C GLU A 331 9.34 22.68 12.98
N LEU A 332 8.16 23.13 12.51
CA LEU A 332 7.70 22.94 11.13
C LEU A 332 8.72 23.43 10.09
N GLY A 333 9.41 24.54 10.38
CA GLY A 333 10.42 25.09 9.50
C GLY A 333 11.62 24.16 9.32
N ASP A 334 12.03 23.43 10.36
CA ASP A 334 13.09 22.42 10.26
C ASP A 334 12.56 21.14 9.61
N PHE A 335 11.31 20.76 9.89
CA PHE A 335 10.67 19.63 9.24
C PHE A 335 10.69 19.77 7.70
N LEU A 336 10.31 20.94 7.18
CA LEU A 336 10.32 21.23 5.74
C LEU A 336 11.72 21.24 5.09
N LYS A 337 12.79 21.42 5.88
CA LYS A 337 14.18 21.34 5.39
C LYS A 337 14.69 19.91 5.30
N HIS A 338 14.22 19.05 6.19
CA HIS A 338 14.80 17.71 6.37
C HIS A 338 13.94 16.58 5.78
N PHE A 339 12.63 16.78 5.65
CA PHE A 339 11.69 15.77 5.15
C PHE A 339 11.18 16.14 3.76
N ASP A 340 10.95 15.12 2.93
CA ASP A 340 10.52 15.29 1.54
C ASP A 340 9.06 14.91 1.33
N THR A 341 8.52 14.04 2.19
CA THR A 341 7.14 13.54 2.06
C THR A 341 6.43 13.41 3.38
N VAL A 342 5.12 13.64 3.35
CA VAL A 342 4.14 13.29 4.40
C VAL A 342 3.17 12.28 3.81
N GLN A 343 2.91 11.21 4.55
CA GLN A 343 2.04 10.10 4.18
C GLN A 343 0.88 10.07 5.16
N ILE A 344 -0.36 10.22 4.67
CA ILE A 344 -1.57 10.24 5.49
C ILE A 344 -2.44 9.07 5.09
N CYS A 345 -2.88 8.26 6.05
CA CYS A 345 -3.90 7.25 5.82
C CYS A 345 -5.19 7.64 6.53
N SER A 346 -6.17 8.09 5.75
CA SER A 346 -7.51 8.40 6.26
C SER A 346 -8.35 7.15 6.37
N LEU A 347 -9.19 7.10 7.39
CA LEU A 347 -9.96 5.92 7.78
C LEU A 347 -11.43 6.08 7.40
N SER A 348 -12.10 4.99 7.01
CA SER A 348 -13.55 4.99 6.79
C SER A 348 -14.30 4.96 8.13
N PRO A 349 -15.57 5.41 8.21
CA PRO A 349 -16.37 5.33 9.44
C PRO A 349 -16.46 3.89 9.97
N GLU A 350 -16.47 2.92 9.05
CA GLU A 350 -16.50 1.48 9.32
C GLU A 350 -15.31 0.99 10.16
N VAL A 351 -14.18 1.69 10.03
CA VAL A 351 -12.92 1.40 10.74
C VAL A 351 -12.87 2.17 12.06
N LEU A 352 -13.43 3.37 12.11
CA LEU A 352 -13.45 4.25 13.30
C LEU A 352 -14.52 3.86 14.34
N GLY A 353 -15.58 3.17 13.92
CA GLY A 353 -16.70 2.75 14.78
C GLY A 353 -17.88 3.73 14.81
N PRO A 354 -18.87 3.53 15.69
CA PRO A 354 -20.10 4.32 15.68
C PRO A 354 -19.84 5.80 15.99
N GLN A 355 -20.17 6.67 15.04
CA GLN A 355 -20.03 8.13 15.07
C GLN A 355 -18.58 8.66 15.25
N PRO A 356 -17.74 8.59 14.20
CA PRO A 356 -16.42 9.22 14.24
C PRO A 356 -16.54 10.74 14.45
N LYS A 357 -15.66 11.31 15.29
CA LYS A 357 -15.66 12.73 15.72
C LYS A 357 -15.45 13.76 14.59
N GLY A 358 -15.38 13.34 13.31
CA GLY A 358 -15.20 14.22 12.16
C GLY A 358 -15.86 13.72 10.87
N GLY A 359 -16.91 12.89 11.00
CA GLY A 359 -17.51 12.16 9.88
C GLY A 359 -16.58 11.06 9.37
N GLY A 360 -16.97 10.36 8.30
CA GLY A 360 -16.04 9.49 7.61
C GLY A 360 -16.42 9.29 6.15
N TRP A 361 -15.50 8.72 5.40
CA TRP A 361 -15.63 8.51 3.97
C TRP A 361 -16.62 7.40 3.60
N HIS A 362 -17.50 7.69 2.63
CA HIS A 362 -18.21 6.66 1.87
C HIS A 362 -17.25 6.04 0.85
N VAL A 363 -17.28 4.71 0.69
CA VAL A 363 -16.28 3.99 -0.11
C VAL A 363 -16.94 3.08 -1.14
N HIS A 364 -16.54 3.23 -2.40
CA HIS A 364 -16.83 2.27 -3.46
C HIS A 364 -15.55 1.53 -3.83
N THR A 365 -15.57 0.20 -3.86
CA THR A 365 -14.40 -0.64 -4.19
C THR A 365 -14.69 -1.48 -5.43
N PHE A 366 -13.83 -1.36 -6.43
CA PHE A 366 -13.91 -2.13 -7.68
C PHE A 366 -12.65 -2.94 -7.90
N GLN A 367 -12.81 -4.21 -8.28
CA GLN A 367 -11.70 -5.06 -8.67
C GLN A 367 -11.66 -5.23 -10.19
N GLY A 368 -10.46 -5.13 -10.77
CA GLY A 368 -10.27 -5.25 -12.21
C GLY A 368 -8.94 -5.90 -12.60
N ARG A 369 -8.74 -6.01 -13.91
CA ARG A 369 -7.52 -6.55 -14.52
C ARG A 369 -7.28 -5.94 -15.90
N TRP A 370 -6.04 -5.57 -16.16
CA TRP A 370 -5.54 -5.29 -17.51
C TRP A 370 -5.02 -6.58 -18.14
N VAL A 371 -5.57 -6.92 -19.32
CA VAL A 371 -5.27 -8.12 -20.09
C VAL A 371 -4.75 -7.72 -21.47
N ARG A 372 -3.59 -8.26 -21.83
CA ARG A 372 -2.91 -7.92 -23.09
C ARG A 372 -3.79 -8.29 -24.28
N GLY A 373 -3.92 -7.36 -25.22
CA GLY A 373 -4.71 -7.55 -26.44
C GLY A 373 -6.23 -7.47 -26.24
N PHE A 374 -6.69 -7.08 -25.05
CA PHE A 374 -8.11 -6.88 -24.77
C PHE A 374 -8.39 -5.48 -24.19
N ASN A 375 -7.96 -5.23 -22.95
CA ASN A 375 -8.26 -4.00 -22.20
C ASN A 375 -7.02 -3.39 -21.51
N ALA A 376 -5.81 -3.82 -21.88
CA ALA A 376 -4.54 -3.20 -21.48
C ALA A 376 -4.17 -2.06 -22.45
N GLY A 377 -4.88 -0.95 -22.35
CA GLY A 377 -4.86 0.12 -23.35
C GLY A 377 -3.67 1.09 -23.26
N GLY A 378 -2.92 1.10 -22.16
CA GLY A 378 -1.88 2.10 -21.89
C GLY A 378 -2.45 3.46 -21.48
N GLY A 379 -1.59 4.45 -21.25
CA GLY A 379 -1.96 5.82 -20.88
C GLY A 379 -2.25 6.73 -22.08
N GLN A 380 -2.71 7.97 -21.83
CA GLN A 380 -2.82 8.99 -22.90
C GLN A 380 -1.41 9.52 -23.29
N PRO A 381 -1.19 9.97 -24.54
CA PRO A 381 0.08 10.60 -24.91
C PRO A 381 0.38 11.82 -24.03
N GLY A 382 1.65 12.02 -23.69
CA GLY A 382 2.07 13.06 -22.76
C GLY A 382 1.73 12.78 -21.28
N SER A 383 1.21 11.58 -20.96
CA SER A 383 1.11 11.09 -19.58
C SER A 383 2.31 10.23 -19.16
N GLY A 384 3.10 9.75 -20.12
CA GLY A 384 4.33 8.96 -19.91
C GLY A 384 5.60 9.77 -19.65
N GLU A 385 5.55 11.11 -19.72
CA GLU A 385 6.59 11.93 -19.12
C GLU A 385 6.37 11.92 -17.62
N ALA A 386 6.98 10.96 -16.94
CA ALA A 386 7.30 11.15 -15.52
C ALA A 386 7.95 12.54 -15.41
N PRO A 387 7.50 13.43 -14.49
CA PRO A 387 8.09 14.74 -14.39
C PRO A 387 9.60 14.58 -14.22
N SER A 388 10.36 15.02 -15.21
CA SER A 388 11.81 15.18 -15.14
C SER A 388 12.10 16.40 -14.28
N VAL A 389 11.76 16.30 -13.00
CA VAL A 389 12.23 17.18 -11.96
C VAL A 389 12.78 16.23 -10.91
N TRP A 390 14.10 16.25 -10.77
CA TRP A 390 14.96 15.31 -10.04
C TRP A 390 15.36 14.06 -10.83
N GLY A 391 16.42 14.22 -11.65
CA GLY A 391 17.42 13.18 -11.78
C GLY A 391 17.98 12.89 -10.39
N GLY A 392 17.40 11.90 -9.72
CA GLY A 392 17.68 11.56 -8.33
C GLY A 392 17.33 10.11 -8.09
N GLY A 393 18.17 9.23 -8.63
CA GLY A 393 18.33 7.85 -8.19
C GLY A 393 17.11 6.93 -8.31
N ASP A 394 17.15 6.03 -9.28
CA ASP A 394 16.94 4.62 -8.96
C ASP A 394 17.57 4.34 -7.58
N GLY A 395 16.75 4.07 -6.57
CA GLY A 395 17.25 3.73 -5.24
C GLY A 395 18.25 2.57 -5.37
N PRO A 396 19.35 2.54 -4.60
CA PRO A 396 20.49 1.65 -4.84
C PRO A 396 20.21 0.15 -4.55
N TRP A 397 18.95 -0.27 -4.45
CA TRP A 397 18.58 -1.64 -4.13
C TRP A 397 18.63 -2.60 -5.34
N ASP A 398 18.76 -2.09 -6.56
CA ASP A 398 18.81 -2.87 -7.80
C ASP A 398 20.06 -2.54 -8.66
N ARG A 399 21.27 -2.60 -8.09
CA ARG A 399 22.50 -2.59 -8.89
C ARG A 399 23.37 -3.82 -8.65
N GLY A 400 23.06 -4.87 -9.41
CA GLY A 400 23.92 -6.03 -9.63
C GLY A 400 23.87 -6.47 -11.09
N GLY A 401 24.89 -6.09 -11.86
CA GLY A 401 25.30 -6.78 -13.09
C GLY A 401 24.63 -6.37 -14.40
N GLN A 402 25.21 -5.40 -15.10
CA GLN A 402 25.32 -5.42 -16.56
C GLN A 402 26.39 -4.41 -17.01
N SER A 403 27.62 -4.90 -17.18
CA SER A 403 28.67 -4.20 -17.91
C SER A 403 28.68 -4.70 -19.36
N GLY A 404 28.62 -3.73 -20.28
CA GLY A 404 28.98 -3.89 -21.69
C GLY A 404 27.85 -4.39 -22.59
N LEU A 405 27.31 -3.51 -23.43
CA LEU A 405 27.04 -3.72 -24.86
C LEU A 405 26.62 -2.38 -25.49
N GLY A 406 27.23 -2.08 -26.64
CA GLY A 406 27.17 -0.78 -27.31
C GLY A 406 25.81 -0.36 -27.86
N GLU A 407 25.76 0.90 -28.27
CA GLU A 407 24.63 1.57 -28.91
C GLU A 407 23.94 0.68 -29.95
N THR A 408 22.76 0.18 -29.60
CA THR A 408 21.85 -0.48 -30.54
C THR A 408 20.59 0.36 -30.68
N LYS A 409 20.29 0.71 -31.94
CA LYS A 409 19.09 1.44 -32.37
C LYS A 409 17.83 0.84 -31.73
N ARG A 410 16.96 1.69 -31.17
CA ARG A 410 15.65 1.31 -30.63
C ARG A 410 14.86 0.47 -31.66
N PRO A 411 14.39 -0.74 -31.34
CA PRO A 411 13.49 -1.46 -32.22
C PRO A 411 12.13 -0.75 -32.25
N THR A 412 11.57 -0.57 -33.45
CA THR A 412 10.22 -0.06 -33.65
C THR A 412 9.20 -1.01 -33.01
N SER A 413 8.36 -0.48 -32.11
CA SER A 413 7.27 -1.22 -31.49
C SER A 413 6.30 -1.73 -32.57
N PRO A 414 5.88 -3.01 -32.54
CA PRO A 414 4.89 -3.55 -33.47
C PRO A 414 3.44 -3.13 -33.14
N PHE A 415 3.23 -2.23 -32.18
CA PHE A 415 1.91 -1.83 -31.70
C PHE A 415 1.51 -0.44 -32.21
N PRO A 416 0.19 -0.21 -32.45
CA PRO A 416 -0.32 1.12 -32.74
C PRO A 416 0.00 2.10 -31.60
N PRO A 417 0.09 3.42 -31.87
CA PRO A 417 0.43 4.41 -30.86
C PRO A 417 -0.56 4.39 -29.68
N GLU A 418 -0.08 4.67 -28.45
CA GLU A 418 -0.84 4.53 -27.19
C GLU A 418 -2.19 5.30 -27.17
N THR A 419 -2.32 6.37 -27.97
CA THR A 419 -3.61 7.06 -28.25
C THR A 419 -4.71 6.13 -28.74
N GLU A 420 -4.35 5.14 -29.55
CA GLU A 420 -5.33 4.32 -30.27
C GLU A 420 -5.98 3.25 -29.38
N THR A 421 -5.35 2.95 -28.24
CA THR A 421 -5.75 1.87 -27.35
C THR A 421 -6.23 2.33 -25.98
N PHE A 422 -5.99 3.59 -25.57
CA PHE A 422 -6.41 4.11 -24.26
C PHE A 422 -7.88 3.85 -23.91
N TRP A 423 -8.78 3.98 -24.90
CA TRP A 423 -10.22 3.77 -24.72
C TRP A 423 -10.62 2.34 -24.33
N THR A 424 -9.74 1.37 -24.57
CA THR A 424 -9.97 -0.04 -24.23
C THR A 424 -9.77 -0.34 -22.75
N ASN A 425 -9.17 0.56 -21.98
CA ASN A 425 -9.00 0.38 -20.54
C ASN A 425 -10.38 0.27 -19.84
N PRO A 426 -10.47 -0.41 -18.68
CA PRO A 426 -11.66 -0.41 -17.85
C PRO A 426 -12.13 1.01 -17.51
N GLN A 427 -13.45 1.21 -17.39
CA GLN A 427 -14.05 2.53 -17.19
C GLN A 427 -15.11 2.45 -16.08
N PHE A 428 -15.10 3.43 -15.17
CA PHE A 428 -15.97 3.48 -13.99
C PHE A 428 -16.71 4.82 -13.96
N GLN A 429 -18.01 4.79 -13.74
CA GLN A 429 -18.84 6.00 -13.69
C GLN A 429 -19.00 6.45 -12.24
N LEU A 430 -18.82 7.74 -12.00
CA LEU A 430 -18.99 8.40 -10.71
C LEU A 430 -20.00 9.53 -10.86
N THR A 431 -21.03 9.54 -10.03
CA THR A 431 -22.08 10.58 -10.02
C THR A 431 -22.04 11.31 -8.68
N LEU A 432 -21.75 12.60 -8.72
CA LEU A 432 -21.67 13.48 -7.56
C LEU A 432 -22.90 14.39 -7.53
N GLN A 433 -23.62 14.41 -6.41
CA GLN A 433 -24.87 15.16 -6.27
C GLN A 433 -24.70 16.27 -5.23
N ASP A 434 -24.49 15.89 -3.98
CA ASP A 434 -24.43 16.84 -2.87
C ASP A 434 -22.99 17.37 -2.66
N PRO A 435 -22.79 18.70 -2.69
CA PRO A 435 -21.50 19.27 -2.35
C PRO A 435 -21.19 19.15 -0.85
N ASP A 436 -19.91 19.27 -0.49
CA ASP A 436 -19.49 19.23 0.91
C ASP A 436 -20.02 20.46 1.68
N GLU A 437 -20.23 20.34 2.99
CA GLU A 437 -20.55 21.50 3.84
C GLU A 437 -19.31 22.40 3.93
N GLU A 438 -19.46 23.72 3.76
CA GLU A 438 -18.35 24.66 3.96
C GLU A 438 -18.03 24.77 5.45
N GLU A 439 -16.93 24.15 5.90
CA GLU A 439 -16.39 24.42 7.24
C GLU A 439 -16.01 25.90 7.35
N ALA A 440 -16.47 26.58 8.42
CA ALA A 440 -16.14 27.97 8.67
C ALA A 440 -14.61 28.15 8.77
N GLU A 441 -14.07 29.08 7.98
CA GLU A 441 -12.63 29.31 7.85
C GLU A 441 -12.03 29.72 9.23
N ASP A 442 -11.10 28.91 9.78
CA ASP A 442 -10.14 29.42 10.74
C ASP A 442 -9.30 30.50 10.04
N ASP A 443 -9.21 31.70 10.63
CA ASP A 443 -8.60 32.97 10.15
C ASP A 443 -7.10 32.93 9.71
N GLU A 444 -6.54 31.80 9.29
CA GLU A 444 -5.18 31.68 8.72
C GLU A 444 -5.22 31.24 7.25
N GLY A 445 -5.38 32.21 6.34
CA GLY A 445 -4.93 32.13 4.94
C GLY A 445 -5.60 31.03 4.10
N GLY A 446 -6.78 31.35 3.56
CA GLY A 446 -7.71 30.40 2.96
C GLY A 446 -7.15 29.49 1.86
N LEU A 447 -7.63 28.25 1.85
CA LEU A 447 -7.66 27.37 0.68
C LEU A 447 -8.87 26.42 0.74
N GLY A 448 -9.95 26.79 0.07
CA GLY A 448 -10.91 25.86 -0.54
C GLY A 448 -10.38 25.24 -1.85
N GLY A 449 -9.08 24.94 -1.90
CA GLY A 449 -8.43 24.29 -3.03
C GLY A 449 -7.85 22.95 -2.57
N GLY A 450 -8.41 21.85 -3.05
CA GLY A 450 -7.85 20.52 -2.81
C GLY A 450 -6.38 20.49 -3.21
N TRP A 451 -5.57 19.76 -2.43
CA TRP A 451 -4.10 19.76 -2.45
C TRP A 451 -3.44 19.28 -3.76
N GLY A 452 -4.17 19.26 -4.88
CA GLY A 452 -3.72 18.86 -6.22
C GLY A 452 -3.63 19.96 -7.27
N THR A 453 -4.07 21.20 -6.99
CA THR A 453 -4.01 22.32 -7.97
C THR A 453 -3.22 23.50 -7.42
N LEU A 454 -1.89 23.35 -7.32
CA LEU A 454 -0.98 24.49 -7.29
C LEU A 454 -0.86 25.03 -8.72
N GLY A 455 -1.78 25.91 -9.11
CA GLY A 455 -1.69 26.62 -10.39
C GLY A 455 -3.02 27.03 -11.01
N ALA A 456 -3.75 27.95 -10.38
CA ALA A 456 -4.58 28.96 -11.05
C ALA A 456 -5.24 29.86 -10.00
N ARG A 457 -4.78 31.12 -9.87
CA ARG A 457 -5.57 32.16 -9.19
C ARG A 457 -6.76 32.49 -10.10
N SER A 458 -7.93 31.91 -9.84
CA SER A 458 -9.18 32.46 -10.38
C SER A 458 -9.62 33.63 -9.51
N GLY A 459 -9.81 34.79 -10.16
CA GLY A 459 -10.26 36.03 -9.55
C GLY A 459 -11.68 35.96 -9.00
N ARG A 460 -12.05 37.05 -8.31
CA ARG A 460 -13.35 37.31 -7.67
C ARG A 460 -14.54 36.85 -8.53
N GLY A 461 -15.07 35.68 -8.21
CA GLY A 461 -16.31 35.10 -8.72
C GLY A 461 -16.74 34.03 -7.72
N GLY A 462 -18.02 33.99 -7.35
CA GLY A 462 -18.54 33.16 -6.26
C GLY A 462 -18.00 31.73 -6.28
N ARG A 463 -17.56 31.23 -5.13
CA ARG A 463 -17.08 29.85 -4.99
C ARG A 463 -18.24 28.91 -5.35
N HIS A 464 -18.11 28.18 -6.45
CA HIS A 464 -19.05 27.12 -6.79
C HIS A 464 -18.89 25.97 -5.80
N PRO A 465 -19.99 25.40 -5.28
CA PRO A 465 -19.94 24.28 -4.35
C PRO A 465 -19.31 23.05 -5.03
N LYS A 466 -18.49 22.30 -4.29
CA LYS A 466 -17.72 21.15 -4.81
C LYS A 466 -17.84 19.95 -3.88
N CYS A 467 -17.69 18.76 -4.45
CA CYS A 467 -17.59 17.48 -3.75
C CYS A 467 -16.12 17.07 -3.64
N THR A 468 -15.72 16.58 -2.47
CA THR A 468 -14.39 16.01 -2.25
C THR A 468 -14.39 14.53 -2.57
N VAL A 469 -13.56 14.16 -3.54
CA VAL A 469 -13.38 12.77 -3.97
C VAL A 469 -11.92 12.39 -3.81
N LEU A 470 -11.64 11.26 -3.19
CA LEU A 470 -10.31 10.68 -3.12
C LEU A 470 -10.30 9.34 -3.86
N LEU A 471 -9.57 9.32 -4.98
CA LEU A 471 -9.41 8.15 -5.85
C LEU A 471 -8.13 7.43 -5.51
N SER A 472 -8.18 6.11 -5.33
CA SER A 472 -7.03 5.25 -5.05
C SER A 472 -6.99 4.06 -6.00
N LEU A 473 -5.91 3.93 -6.78
CA LEU A 473 -5.66 2.82 -7.69
C LEU A 473 -4.48 1.99 -7.17
N VAL A 474 -4.72 0.71 -6.89
CA VAL A 474 -3.73 -0.22 -6.33
C VAL A 474 -3.48 -1.36 -7.32
N GLN A 475 -2.23 -1.59 -7.74
CA GLN A 475 -1.87 -2.78 -8.50
C GLN A 475 -1.58 -3.96 -7.55
N ARG A 476 -2.24 -5.09 -7.78
CA ARG A 476 -2.24 -6.22 -6.84
C ARG A 476 -1.05 -7.14 -7.07
N ASN A 477 -0.57 -7.74 -5.99
CA ASN A 477 0.25 -8.96 -6.03
C ASN A 477 1.59 -8.88 -6.77
N ARG A 478 2.21 -7.71 -6.83
CA ARG A 478 3.51 -7.53 -7.50
C ARG A 478 4.72 -7.70 -6.58
N ARG A 479 4.62 -7.43 -5.27
CA ARG A 479 5.74 -7.61 -4.30
C ARG A 479 6.34 -9.01 -4.36
N ARG A 480 5.51 -10.04 -4.43
CA ARG A 480 5.94 -11.45 -4.58
C ARG A 480 6.70 -11.77 -5.87
N LEU A 481 6.58 -10.92 -6.89
CA LEU A 481 7.25 -11.11 -8.17
C LEU A 481 8.67 -10.52 -8.16
N ARG A 482 9.07 -9.81 -7.09
CA ARG A 482 10.43 -9.30 -6.90
C ARG A 482 11.48 -10.40 -6.90
N ALA A 483 11.15 -11.58 -6.36
CA ALA A 483 12.00 -12.77 -6.45
C ALA A 483 12.27 -13.24 -7.89
N ARG A 484 11.52 -12.73 -8.87
CA ARG A 484 11.70 -12.96 -10.31
C ARG A 484 12.20 -11.72 -11.06
N GLY A 485 12.67 -10.71 -10.34
CA GLY A 485 13.13 -9.43 -10.90
C GLY A 485 12.00 -8.54 -11.45
N VAL A 486 10.74 -8.80 -11.08
CA VAL A 486 9.60 -8.01 -11.56
C VAL A 486 9.24 -6.94 -10.54
N THR A 487 9.26 -5.68 -10.99
CA THR A 487 8.93 -4.50 -10.20
C THR A 487 7.48 -4.05 -10.43
N TYR A 488 7.07 -2.94 -9.80
CA TYR A 488 5.77 -2.31 -10.07
C TYR A 488 5.68 -1.80 -11.51
N LEU A 489 4.48 -1.78 -12.09
CA LEU A 489 4.22 -1.04 -13.33
C LEU A 489 4.08 0.45 -13.01
N ALA A 490 4.33 1.31 -13.98
CA ALA A 490 3.84 2.67 -13.90
C ALA A 490 2.31 2.65 -14.08
N VAL A 491 1.55 3.02 -13.05
CA VAL A 491 0.08 3.04 -13.09
C VAL A 491 -0.46 4.42 -12.78
N GLY A 492 -1.65 4.73 -13.28
CA GLY A 492 -2.33 5.99 -13.05
C GLY A 492 -3.76 5.95 -13.55
N PHE A 493 -4.48 7.07 -13.43
CA PHE A 493 -5.85 7.19 -13.92
C PHE A 493 -6.17 8.60 -14.41
N HIS A 494 -7.20 8.67 -15.25
CA HIS A 494 -7.77 9.92 -15.73
C HIS A 494 -9.23 10.03 -15.28
N VAL A 495 -9.67 11.26 -15.03
CA VAL A 495 -11.06 11.58 -14.68
C VAL A 495 -11.61 12.52 -15.74
N PHE A 496 -12.67 12.12 -16.42
CA PHE A 496 -13.33 12.90 -17.46
C PHE A 496 -14.73 13.30 -17.01
N ARG A 497 -15.19 14.50 -17.36
CA ARG A 497 -16.58 14.90 -17.16
C ARG A 497 -17.44 14.33 -18.29
N ILE A 498 -18.56 13.72 -17.93
CA ILE A 498 -19.56 13.20 -18.87
C ILE A 498 -20.63 14.28 -19.05
N PRO A 499 -20.82 14.82 -20.26
CA PRO A 499 -21.94 15.69 -20.59
C PRO A 499 -23.29 14.98 -20.41
N GLU A 500 -24.33 15.70 -19.97
CA GLU A 500 -25.64 15.11 -19.67
C GLU A 500 -26.27 14.43 -20.90
N GLU A 501 -25.97 14.93 -22.09
CA GLU A 501 -26.47 14.39 -23.36
C GLU A 501 -25.97 12.96 -23.63
N LEU A 502 -24.87 12.54 -22.99
CA LEU A 502 -24.28 11.22 -23.15
C LEU A 502 -24.74 10.21 -22.10
N LEU A 503 -25.45 10.63 -21.04
CA LEU A 503 -25.88 9.76 -19.93
C LEU A 503 -26.95 8.74 -20.33
N GLY A 504 -27.84 9.09 -21.27
CA GLY A 504 -28.91 8.21 -21.75
C GLY A 504 -28.45 7.11 -22.72
N LEU A 505 -27.18 7.11 -23.10
CA LEU A 505 -26.56 6.13 -23.98
C LEU A 505 -25.77 5.16 -23.11
N GLN A 506 -26.38 4.04 -22.69
CA GLN A 506 -25.81 3.06 -21.74
C GLN A 506 -24.39 2.53 -22.09
N ASP A 507 -23.89 2.79 -23.30
CA ASP A 507 -22.56 2.39 -23.80
C ASP A 507 -21.66 3.58 -24.25
N SER A 508 -22.02 4.85 -24.01
CA SER A 508 -21.42 6.01 -24.71
C SER A 508 -19.94 6.30 -24.48
N PRO A 509 -19.32 6.12 -23.29
CA PRO A 509 -17.90 6.46 -23.14
C PRO A 509 -16.95 5.42 -23.76
N ARG A 510 -17.51 4.34 -24.34
CA ARG A 510 -16.78 3.18 -24.89
C ARG A 510 -16.25 3.38 -26.30
N ARG A 511 -16.66 4.44 -26.99
CA ARG A 511 -16.21 4.69 -28.36
C ARG A 511 -14.97 5.57 -28.33
N ARG A 512 -13.95 5.19 -29.10
CA ARG A 512 -12.69 5.92 -29.24
C ARG A 512 -12.95 7.41 -29.53
N GLU A 513 -13.92 7.70 -30.38
CA GLU A 513 -14.28 9.07 -30.79
C GLU A 513 -14.90 9.86 -29.63
N LEU A 514 -15.72 9.21 -28.79
CA LEU A 514 -16.42 9.87 -27.69
C LEU A 514 -15.48 10.14 -26.52
N LEU A 515 -14.64 9.17 -26.12
CA LEU A 515 -13.66 9.38 -25.05
C LEU A 515 -12.65 10.47 -25.39
N ALA A 516 -12.22 10.57 -26.66
CA ALA A 516 -11.31 11.62 -27.11
C ALA A 516 -11.92 13.03 -27.00
N GLY A 517 -13.24 13.15 -27.04
CA GLY A 517 -13.96 14.41 -26.92
C GLY A 517 -14.32 14.83 -25.49
N LEU A 518 -14.13 13.96 -24.49
CA LEU A 518 -14.50 14.29 -23.11
C LEU A 518 -13.52 15.27 -22.47
N LEU A 519 -14.06 16.22 -21.72
CA LEU A 519 -13.24 17.17 -20.94
C LEU A 519 -12.58 16.44 -19.77
N ARG A 520 -11.25 16.48 -19.72
CA ARG A 520 -10.49 15.97 -18.56
C ARG A 520 -10.69 16.88 -17.37
N ALA A 521 -11.32 16.35 -16.32
CA ALA A 521 -11.57 17.03 -15.06
C ALA A 521 -10.37 16.94 -14.10
N ASP A 522 -9.68 15.79 -14.05
CA ASP A 522 -8.48 15.57 -13.25
C ASP A 522 -7.67 14.37 -13.79
N ARG A 523 -6.49 14.12 -13.22
CA ARG A 523 -5.67 12.93 -13.46
C ARG A 523 -4.70 12.69 -12.31
N SER A 524 -4.29 11.44 -12.13
CA SER A 524 -3.11 11.14 -11.32
C SER A 524 -1.84 11.28 -12.14
N PRO A 525 -0.67 11.52 -11.52
CA PRO A 525 0.60 11.18 -12.14
C PRO A 525 0.67 9.66 -12.35
N PHE A 526 1.44 9.21 -13.35
CA PHE A 526 1.83 7.81 -13.44
C PHE A 526 3.01 7.56 -12.51
N SER A 527 2.94 6.50 -11.70
CA SER A 527 3.97 6.20 -10.71
C SER A 527 4.28 4.71 -10.69
N VAL A 528 5.57 4.39 -10.55
CA VAL A 528 6.08 3.02 -10.39
C VAL A 528 5.96 2.61 -8.92
N ARG A 529 4.73 2.57 -8.41
CA ARG A 529 4.40 2.31 -6.99
C ARG A 529 3.25 1.33 -6.86
N ARG A 530 3.09 0.72 -5.68
CA ARG A 530 1.96 -0.18 -5.41
C ARG A 530 0.62 0.49 -5.65
N ASP A 531 0.50 1.73 -5.19
CA ASP A 531 -0.71 2.50 -5.25
C ASP A 531 -0.45 3.93 -5.71
N VAL A 532 -1.46 4.52 -6.34
CA VAL A 532 -1.52 5.92 -6.73
C VAL A 532 -2.85 6.48 -6.27
N SER A 533 -2.78 7.56 -5.50
CA SER A 533 -3.94 8.26 -4.94
C SER A 533 -4.02 9.70 -5.43
N ARG A 534 -5.24 10.22 -5.64
CA ARG A 534 -5.47 11.64 -5.97
C ARG A 534 -6.73 12.14 -5.27
N ARG A 535 -6.60 13.24 -4.53
CA ARG A 535 -7.72 14.02 -4.02
C ARG A 535 -8.16 15.05 -5.06
N CYS A 536 -9.42 14.99 -5.44
CA CYS A 536 -10.07 15.80 -6.44
C CYS A 536 -11.16 16.66 -5.79
N ARG A 537 -11.32 17.90 -6.26
CA ARG A 537 -12.46 18.78 -5.92
C ARG A 537 -13.28 19.01 -7.17
N LEU A 538 -14.33 18.21 -7.32
CA LEU A 538 -15.16 18.14 -8.52
C LEU A 538 -16.48 18.86 -8.26
N ALA A 539 -17.06 19.50 -9.29
CA ALA A 539 -18.41 20.02 -9.18
C ALA A 539 -19.41 18.85 -9.17
N PRO A 540 -20.65 19.05 -8.67
CA PRO A 540 -21.72 18.09 -8.90
C PRO A 540 -21.88 17.77 -10.40
N GLY A 541 -22.12 16.50 -10.71
CA GLY A 541 -22.22 15.99 -12.08
C GLY A 541 -21.69 14.57 -12.24
N HIS A 542 -21.54 14.15 -13.49
CA HIS A 542 -21.16 12.79 -13.86
C HIS A 542 -19.74 12.74 -14.42
N TYR A 543 -19.02 11.70 -14.02
CA TYR A 543 -17.60 11.54 -14.30
C TYR A 543 -17.27 10.11 -14.72
N LEU A 544 -16.24 9.98 -15.55
CA LEU A 544 -15.66 8.72 -15.98
C LEU A 544 -14.24 8.61 -15.44
N VAL A 545 -13.97 7.59 -14.64
CA VAL A 545 -12.64 7.25 -14.14
C VAL A 545 -12.07 6.11 -14.99
N VAL A 546 -10.90 6.34 -15.60
CA VAL A 546 -10.23 5.38 -16.47
C VAL A 546 -8.85 5.04 -15.89
N PRO A 547 -8.71 3.95 -15.12
CA PRO A 547 -7.42 3.46 -14.64
C PRO A 547 -6.66 2.72 -15.75
N SER A 548 -5.36 2.99 -15.85
CA SER A 548 -4.50 2.33 -16.82
C SER A 548 -3.08 2.11 -16.30
N THR A 549 -2.36 1.21 -16.96
CA THR A 549 -0.90 1.20 -16.97
C THR A 549 -0.38 2.31 -17.88
N ALA A 550 0.88 2.70 -17.72
CA ALA A 550 1.50 3.71 -18.58
C ALA A 550 1.61 3.18 -20.02
N HIS A 551 2.04 1.94 -20.18
CA HIS A 551 2.25 1.34 -21.50
C HIS A 551 1.18 0.33 -21.87
N ALA A 552 0.85 0.27 -23.15
CA ALA A 552 -0.13 -0.66 -23.69
C ALA A 552 0.36 -2.11 -23.61
N GLY A 553 -0.57 -3.04 -23.37
CA GLY A 553 -0.28 -4.47 -23.30
C GLY A 553 0.42 -4.94 -22.01
N GLU A 554 0.59 -4.07 -21.01
CA GLU A 554 1.03 -4.46 -19.68
C GLU A 554 -0.11 -5.12 -18.89
N GLU A 555 0.20 -6.20 -18.17
CA GLU A 555 -0.81 -6.98 -17.46
C GLU A 555 -0.63 -6.85 -15.94
N SER A 556 -1.72 -6.54 -15.25
CA SER A 556 -1.81 -6.60 -13.80
C SER A 556 -3.27 -6.65 -13.37
N ASP A 557 -3.52 -7.32 -12.25
CA ASP A 557 -4.76 -7.13 -11.51
C ASP A 557 -4.68 -5.79 -10.74
N PHE A 558 -5.82 -5.11 -10.56
CA PHE A 558 -5.90 -3.86 -9.81
C PHE A 558 -7.15 -3.79 -8.93
N THR A 559 -7.11 -2.89 -7.95
CA THR A 559 -8.27 -2.43 -7.16
C THR A 559 -8.38 -0.92 -7.31
N LEU A 560 -9.55 -0.41 -7.70
CA LEU A 560 -9.88 1.01 -7.70
C LEU A 560 -10.83 1.28 -6.53
N ARG A 561 -10.52 2.28 -5.71
CA ARG A 561 -11.36 2.71 -4.60
C ARG A 561 -11.68 4.19 -4.73
N ILE A 562 -12.94 4.54 -4.50
CA ILE A 562 -13.45 5.90 -4.57
C ILE A 562 -14.00 6.27 -3.21
N PHE A 563 -13.40 7.27 -2.58
CA PHE A 563 -13.79 7.79 -1.29
C PHE A 563 -14.49 9.14 -1.47
N THR A 564 -15.65 9.32 -0.86
CA THR A 564 -16.40 10.58 -0.92
C THR A 564 -16.85 11.02 0.46
N GLU A 565 -16.87 12.33 0.70
CA GLU A 565 -17.29 12.88 2.00
C GLU A 565 -18.80 12.78 2.21
N ARG A 566 -19.58 12.91 1.14
CA ARG A 566 -21.01 12.63 1.08
C ARG A 566 -21.30 11.32 0.38
N GLN A 567 -22.49 10.76 0.60
CA GLN A 567 -22.93 9.57 -0.13
C GLN A 567 -23.17 9.91 -1.60
N HIS A 568 -22.48 9.20 -2.49
CA HIS A 568 -22.55 9.38 -3.93
C HIS A 568 -22.64 8.02 -4.62
N ALA A 569 -23.17 7.98 -5.85
CA ALA A 569 -23.28 6.75 -6.62
C ALA A 569 -22.05 6.54 -7.50
N ALA A 570 -21.43 5.36 -7.42
CA ALA A 570 -20.41 4.92 -8.36
C ALA A 570 -20.75 3.53 -8.90
N THR A 571 -20.61 3.31 -10.20
CA THR A 571 -20.93 2.04 -10.85
C THR A 571 -19.86 1.68 -11.87
N HIS A 572 -19.69 0.38 -12.12
CA HIS A 572 -18.85 -0.06 -13.22
C HIS A 572 -19.63 0.01 -14.54
N GLY A 573 -18.99 0.45 -15.62
CA GLY A 573 -19.62 0.35 -16.95
C GLY A 573 -19.82 -1.12 -17.32
N LEU A 574 -21.05 -1.65 -17.29
CA LEU A 574 -21.44 -3.04 -17.55
C LEU A 574 -20.65 -3.77 -18.66
N TYR A 575 -19.73 -4.67 -18.31
CA TYR A 575 -19.04 -5.55 -19.25
C TYR A 575 -19.89 -6.79 -19.55
N HIS A 576 -20.50 -6.89 -20.73
CA HIS A 576 -21.01 -8.16 -21.27
C HIS A 576 -20.42 -8.43 -22.65
N HIS A 577 -19.18 -8.93 -22.71
CA HIS A 577 -18.67 -9.61 -23.90
C HIS A 577 -18.06 -10.97 -23.54
N THR A 578 -18.67 -12.02 -24.07
CA THR A 578 -18.17 -13.40 -24.05
C THR A 578 -16.99 -13.53 -25.00
N CYS A 579 -15.81 -13.91 -24.50
CA CYS A 579 -14.64 -14.14 -25.33
C CYS A 579 -14.76 -15.45 -26.13
N GLN A 580 -14.83 -15.36 -27.46
CA GLN A 580 -14.52 -16.48 -28.37
C GLN A 580 -13.08 -16.34 -28.86
N ARG A 581 -12.16 -17.09 -28.25
CA ARG A 581 -10.77 -17.15 -28.70
C ARG A 581 -10.68 -17.94 -30.01
N ARG A 582 -10.70 -17.26 -31.16
CA ARG A 582 -10.38 -17.90 -32.46
C ARG A 582 -8.89 -18.20 -32.53
N THR A 583 -8.50 -19.42 -32.19
CA THR A 583 -7.16 -19.92 -32.52
C THR A 583 -7.05 -20.09 -34.04
N ARG A 584 -6.25 -19.27 -34.71
CA ARG A 584 -5.81 -19.54 -36.09
C ARG A 584 -5.07 -20.88 -36.09
N LYS A 585 -5.66 -21.91 -36.71
CA LYS A 585 -4.94 -23.15 -37.04
C LYS A 585 -3.76 -22.78 -37.95
N LYS A 586 -2.53 -23.16 -37.57
CA LYS A 586 -1.42 -23.24 -38.53
C LYS A 586 -1.85 -24.21 -39.65
N PRO A 587 -1.65 -23.89 -40.94
CA PRO A 587 -1.90 -24.86 -41.99
C PRO A 587 -0.95 -26.03 -41.81
N SER A 588 -1.50 -27.24 -41.73
CA SER A 588 -0.74 -28.49 -41.66
C SER A 588 -0.01 -28.69 -42.99
N ARG A 589 1.32 -28.90 -42.92
CA ARG A 589 2.09 -29.43 -44.05
C ARG A 589 1.51 -30.79 -44.47
N PRO A 590 1.35 -31.08 -45.76
CA PRO A 590 0.96 -32.42 -46.20
C PRO A 590 2.08 -33.41 -45.86
N ARG A 591 1.69 -34.56 -45.29
CA ARG A 591 2.59 -35.69 -45.02
C ARG A 591 2.99 -36.32 -46.35
N SER A 592 4.28 -36.60 -46.51
CA SER A 592 4.83 -37.46 -47.55
C SER A 592 4.29 -38.89 -47.39
N GLU A 593 3.70 -39.44 -48.45
CA GLU A 593 3.30 -40.84 -48.56
C GLU A 593 4.53 -41.76 -48.52
N ALA A 594 4.43 -42.86 -47.78
CA ALA A 594 5.28 -44.04 -47.90
C ALA A 594 4.40 -45.22 -48.34
N PRO A 595 4.91 -46.17 -49.14
CA PRO A 595 4.12 -46.97 -50.06
C PRO A 595 3.35 -48.11 -49.39
N ALA A 596 2.22 -48.46 -50.02
CA ALA A 596 1.29 -49.51 -49.61
C ALA A 596 1.87 -50.92 -49.73
N VAL A 597 1.64 -51.74 -48.70
CA VAL A 597 1.77 -53.20 -48.74
C VAL A 597 0.36 -53.78 -48.83
N THR A 598 0.12 -54.57 -49.86
CA THR A 598 -1.15 -55.20 -50.24
C THR A 598 -1.50 -56.42 -49.36
N PRO A 599 -2.80 -56.69 -49.11
CA PRO A 599 -3.23 -57.91 -48.45
C PRO A 599 -3.55 -59.04 -49.45
N SER A 600 -3.11 -60.25 -49.10
CA SER A 600 -3.31 -61.50 -49.82
C SER A 600 -4.78 -61.96 -49.86
N GLN A 601 -5.27 -62.33 -51.05
CA GLN A 601 -6.45 -63.18 -51.22
C GLN A 601 -6.03 -64.63 -51.47
N ALA A 602 -6.79 -65.57 -50.89
CA ALA A 602 -6.60 -67.00 -51.06
C ALA A 602 -7.77 -67.65 -51.82
N GLY A 603 -7.41 -68.56 -52.74
CA GLY A 603 -8.24 -69.65 -53.30
C GLY A 603 -8.60 -69.48 -54.78
N ARG A 604 -8.55 -70.48 -55.69
CA ARG A 604 -8.22 -71.93 -55.68
C ARG A 604 -7.98 -72.35 -57.15
N SER A 605 -7.15 -73.38 -57.35
CA SER A 605 -6.94 -74.20 -58.58
C SER A 605 -8.20 -75.03 -58.97
N PRO A 606 -8.25 -75.73 -60.13
CA PRO A 606 -7.22 -76.02 -61.14
C PRO A 606 -7.37 -75.31 -62.49
#